data_AF-A0A2H5ZXF7-F1
#
_entry.id   AF-A0A2H5ZXF7-F1
#
_cell.length_a   1.000
_cell.length_b   1.000
_cell.length_c   1.000
_cell.angle_alpha   90.00
_cell.angle_beta   90.00
_cell.angle_gamma   90.00
#
_symmetry.space_group_name_H-M   'P 1'
#
loop_
_entity.id
_entity.type
_entity.pdbx_description
1 polymer ?
#
loop_
_entity_poly.entity_id
_entity_poly.type
_entity_poly.pdbx_seq_one_letter_code
_entity_poly.pdbx_strand_id
1 'polypeptide(L)'
;MGHCNSCETIDDTLFWRAHEAPIDEPTDIQPVSTESRRSDVPDVRPSAMPAPLIAMQNAPAAPDPTGLAVAAQLLGNPNLFRDITGLAANQQNALAAFQSSLEAAKFFAQEGGKLRMQERMLEQADRALQRVRQARERGMITPEQERELTVEALRTMMSGQSTPGEVTRQIERARAQGLLDSEQASKLTERALRSWAEGTSPQATPRLTEEAPVETLLRRASAQPGASVSVTRGAESVQVRTAAAREPVQEVCGFFGPQGVVSEEDLRDAIRLVAERERRNWRDASGAVLSEGDDSQFGHLVRYWLARYSAISPLTVTHTQTQALASTTNYGALLDANPTEAQVNAAADAARQALLAGAPGSANPPNLDDLVEEALRNARGSRRDAIPWSAVFVSACVRRAAVQLGLEAEVAGRIVGRDGLLRYHDAHRVYVREAYRRRFQDRRDGTYHAFRPDERAVQVGDIVVLDRQANRLEDVVAFDDIPTVLAGGRALHGDVVVEVSDGYCVAIGGNLSQTVRRRRYPLDAQGRLVVAEGQRFTQEADNGSLAAIPAAGPATGALHDLSTGRIFALLSLAQACLAVPGQPLEGGVLV
;
A
#
# COMPACT_ATOMS: atom_id res chain seq x y z
N MET A 1 -58.68 6.11 18.39
CA MET A 1 -57.31 5.99 18.93
C MET A 1 -56.39 5.78 17.74
N GLY A 2 -55.65 6.81 17.33
CA GLY A 2 -54.79 6.76 16.14
C GLY A 2 -53.34 6.53 16.54
N HIS A 3 -52.78 5.37 16.21
CA HIS A 3 -51.34 5.15 16.29
C HIS A 3 -50.65 5.89 15.15
N CYS A 4 -49.76 6.82 15.50
CA CYS A 4 -48.87 7.52 14.59
C CYS A 4 -47.63 6.65 14.36
N ASN A 5 -47.26 6.40 13.10
CA ASN A 5 -46.17 5.50 12.71
C ASN A 5 -44.80 6.20 12.65
N SER A 6 -44.62 7.31 13.38
CA SER A 6 -43.39 8.13 13.36
C SER A 6 -42.81 8.38 14.76
N CYS A 7 -43.17 7.56 15.76
CA CYS A 7 -42.53 7.61 17.06
C CYS A 7 -41.55 6.43 17.17
N GLU A 8 -40.27 6.72 17.00
CA GLU A 8 -39.19 5.84 17.43
C GLU A 8 -39.36 5.49 18.91
N THR A 9 -39.15 4.23 19.26
CA THR A 9 -39.14 3.79 20.67
C THR A 9 -37.90 4.37 21.31
N ILE A 10 -38.07 5.24 22.31
CA ILE A 10 -36.96 5.84 23.05
C ILE A 10 -36.14 4.70 23.68
N ASP A 11 -34.90 4.55 23.24
CA ASP A 11 -33.95 3.60 23.82
C ASP A 11 -33.18 4.29 24.96
N ASP A 12 -33.65 4.08 26.18
CA ASP A 12 -33.05 4.62 27.42
C ASP A 12 -31.62 4.12 27.70
N THR A 13 -31.08 3.18 26.89
CA THR A 13 -29.68 2.74 26.99
C THR A 13 -28.70 3.64 26.23
N LEU A 14 -29.19 4.45 25.29
CA LEU A 14 -28.39 5.41 24.52
C LEU A 14 -28.34 6.81 25.16
N PHE A 15 -29.20 7.07 26.14
CA PHE A 15 -29.22 8.36 26.84
C PHE A 15 -28.21 8.37 28.00
N TRP A 16 -27.28 9.34 27.95
CA TRP A 16 -26.32 9.57 29.02
C TRP A 16 -27.04 9.97 30.31
N ARG A 17 -26.92 9.14 31.35
CA ARG A 17 -27.51 9.40 32.66
C ARG A 17 -26.59 10.31 33.46
N ALA A 18 -26.79 11.62 33.32
CA ALA A 18 -25.98 12.65 33.99
C ALA A 18 -25.91 12.52 35.52
N HIS A 19 -26.86 11.82 36.15
CA HIS A 19 -26.88 11.54 37.59
C HIS A 19 -26.09 10.27 37.99
N GLU A 20 -25.86 9.35 37.05
CA GLU A 20 -25.08 8.13 37.28
C GLU A 20 -23.62 8.29 36.81
N ALA A 21 -23.37 9.19 35.85
CA ALA A 21 -22.04 9.53 35.35
C ALA A 21 -21.91 11.07 35.18
N PRO A 22 -21.55 11.81 36.25
CA PRO A 22 -21.36 13.25 36.18
C PRO A 22 -20.17 13.60 35.29
N ILE A 23 -20.34 14.65 34.48
CA ILE A 23 -19.26 15.26 33.71
C ILE A 23 -18.77 16.49 34.48
N ASP A 24 -17.46 16.78 34.43
CA ASP A 24 -16.90 17.98 35.06
C ASP A 24 -17.54 19.24 34.45
N GLU A 25 -17.90 20.20 35.30
CA GLU A 25 -18.46 21.47 34.84
C GLU A 25 -17.40 22.26 34.05
N PRO A 26 -17.76 22.84 32.89
CA PRO A 26 -16.85 23.67 32.13
C PRO A 26 -16.43 24.89 32.96
N THR A 27 -15.17 25.31 32.81
CA THR A 27 -14.61 26.46 33.52
C THR A 27 -15.45 27.71 33.24
N ASP A 28 -15.85 28.42 34.30
CA ASP A 28 -16.66 29.63 34.19
C ASP A 28 -15.99 30.69 33.30
N ILE A 29 -16.81 31.32 32.45
CA ILE A 29 -16.38 32.49 31.68
C ILE A 29 -16.22 33.64 32.67
N GLN A 30 -14.99 34.13 32.80
CA GLN A 30 -14.67 35.30 33.62
C GLN A 30 -15.60 36.48 33.28
N PRO A 31 -16.13 37.20 34.28
CA PRO A 31 -17.05 38.31 34.05
C PRO A 31 -16.38 39.41 33.22
N VAL A 32 -17.18 40.11 32.41
CA VAL A 32 -16.70 41.17 31.53
C VAL A 32 -16.11 42.31 32.37
N SER A 33 -14.79 42.46 32.30
CA SER A 33 -14.02 43.49 33.00
C SER A 33 -13.52 44.57 32.03
N THR A 34 -13.56 45.83 32.47
CA THR A 34 -12.97 46.98 31.74
C THR A 34 -11.51 47.23 32.14
N GLU A 35 -10.89 46.33 32.89
CA GLU A 35 -9.49 46.45 33.32
C GLU A 35 -8.51 46.24 32.15
N SER A 36 -7.36 46.90 32.27
CA SER A 36 -6.27 46.80 31.29
C SER A 36 -5.72 45.36 31.20
N ARG A 37 -5.63 44.81 29.97
CA ARG A 37 -4.98 43.51 29.71
C ARG A 37 -3.44 43.55 29.78
N ARG A 38 -2.86 44.71 30.14
CA ARG A 38 -1.41 44.86 30.27
C ARG A 38 -0.98 44.34 31.65
N SER A 39 -0.30 43.20 31.68
CA SER A 39 0.40 42.75 32.88
C SER A 39 1.65 43.60 33.09
N ASP A 40 1.91 43.99 34.34
CA ASP A 40 3.18 44.61 34.72
C ASP A 40 4.34 43.66 34.42
N VAL A 41 5.44 44.19 33.89
CA VAL A 41 6.63 43.40 33.56
C VAL A 41 7.18 42.80 34.85
N PRO A 42 7.26 41.47 35.00
CA PRO A 42 7.73 40.87 36.24
C PRO A 42 9.19 41.23 36.50
N ASP A 43 9.54 41.52 37.75
CA ASP A 43 10.93 41.67 38.16
C ASP A 43 11.66 40.32 37.99
N VAL A 44 12.63 40.28 37.08
CA VAL A 44 13.38 39.09 36.69
C VAL A 44 14.54 38.75 37.63
N ARG A 45 14.57 39.34 38.82
CA ARG A 45 15.58 39.05 39.83
C ARG A 45 15.11 37.89 40.74
N PRO A 46 15.95 36.86 40.94
CA PRO A 46 15.64 35.77 41.85
C PRO A 46 15.36 36.29 43.26
N SER A 47 14.25 35.87 43.86
CA SER A 47 13.91 36.18 45.25
C SER A 47 14.89 35.48 46.19
N ALA A 48 15.37 36.18 47.22
CA ALA A 48 16.24 35.58 48.24
C ALA A 48 15.45 34.53 49.05
N MET A 49 16.06 33.36 49.28
CA MET A 49 15.41 32.31 50.05
C MET A 49 15.21 32.73 51.52
N PRO A 50 14.08 32.36 52.15
CA PRO A 50 13.83 32.62 53.56
C PRO A 50 14.83 31.86 54.43
N ALA A 51 15.26 32.48 55.53
CA ALA A 51 16.19 31.87 56.47
C ALA A 51 15.53 30.63 57.14
N PRO A 52 16.20 29.46 57.15
CA PRO A 52 15.64 28.24 57.72
C PRO A 52 15.51 28.34 59.25
N LEU A 53 14.28 28.11 59.74
CA LEU A 53 13.89 28.18 61.15
C LEU A 53 14.16 26.88 61.95
N ILE A 54 14.88 25.91 61.36
CA ILE A 54 15.27 24.66 62.03
C ILE A 54 16.74 24.39 61.76
N ALA A 55 17.56 24.49 62.81
CA ALA A 55 18.97 24.13 62.80
C ALA A 55 19.13 22.64 63.12
N MET A 56 19.28 21.79 62.10
CA MET A 56 19.75 20.42 62.31
C MET A 56 21.27 20.43 62.47
N GLN A 57 21.73 20.50 63.72
CA GLN A 57 23.12 20.23 64.09
C GLN A 57 23.40 18.73 63.92
N ASN A 58 24.29 18.41 62.98
CA ASN A 58 24.91 17.11 62.70
C ASN A 58 24.08 16.11 61.87
N ALA A 59 24.09 16.29 60.55
CA ALA A 59 23.87 15.21 59.58
C ALA A 59 25.24 14.71 59.04
N PRO A 60 25.43 13.39 58.84
CA PRO A 60 26.67 12.83 58.30
C PRO A 60 26.98 13.37 56.90
N ALA A 61 28.27 13.42 56.53
CA ALA A 61 28.71 13.87 55.21
C ALA A 61 28.00 13.05 54.11
N ALA A 62 27.25 13.75 53.26
CA ALA A 62 26.64 13.16 52.08
C ALA A 62 27.75 12.75 51.09
N PRO A 63 27.59 11.63 50.38
CA PRO A 63 28.50 11.23 49.31
C PRO A 63 28.59 12.33 48.25
N ASP A 64 29.78 12.54 47.69
CA ASP A 64 30.06 13.58 46.68
C ASP A 64 28.95 13.63 45.61
N PRO A 65 28.40 14.82 45.30
CA PRO A 65 27.26 14.94 44.39
C PRO A 65 27.69 14.61 42.95
N THR A 66 27.50 13.35 42.58
CA THR A 66 27.72 12.79 41.24
C THR A 66 26.59 13.21 40.28
N GLY A 67 26.22 14.49 40.28
CA GLY A 67 25.07 15.01 39.52
C GLY A 67 25.33 16.32 38.81
N LEU A 68 26.20 17.20 39.34
CA LEU A 68 26.46 18.51 38.72
C LEU A 68 27.45 18.46 37.55
N ALA A 69 28.37 17.49 37.55
CA ALA A 69 29.24 17.25 36.39
C ALA A 69 28.44 16.76 35.17
N VAL A 70 27.42 15.92 35.39
CA VAL A 70 26.54 15.39 34.33
C VAL A 70 25.65 16.49 33.74
N ALA A 71 25.15 17.42 34.57
CA ALA A 71 24.39 18.57 34.08
C ALA A 71 25.27 19.54 33.24
N ALA A 72 26.51 19.79 33.64
CA ALA A 72 27.46 20.59 32.86
C ALA A 72 27.90 19.88 31.57
N GLN A 73 28.01 18.54 31.58
CA GLN A 73 28.29 17.74 30.39
C GLN A 73 27.08 17.65 29.44
N LEU A 74 25.85 17.66 29.95
CA LEU A 74 24.62 17.73 29.16
C LEU A 74 24.46 19.09 28.47
N LEU A 75 24.76 20.20 29.18
CA LEU A 75 24.75 21.55 28.61
C LEU A 75 25.90 21.81 27.63
N GLY A 76 27.03 21.10 27.77
CA GLY A 76 28.17 21.18 26.87
C GLY A 76 28.11 20.24 25.66
N ASN A 77 27.10 19.37 25.56
CA ASN A 77 26.97 18.39 24.48
C ASN A 77 26.12 18.98 23.33
N PRO A 78 26.70 19.29 22.15
CA PRO A 78 26.00 19.96 21.04
C PRO A 78 24.87 19.13 20.41
N ASN A 79 24.62 17.91 20.89
CA ASN A 79 23.57 17.03 20.40
C ASN A 79 22.26 17.06 21.24
N LEU A 80 22.23 17.74 22.38
CA LEU A 80 21.06 17.69 23.29
C LEU A 80 19.81 18.39 22.74
N PHE A 81 19.99 19.41 21.88
CA PHE A 81 18.89 20.15 21.23
C PHE A 81 18.67 19.75 19.77
N ARG A 82 19.35 18.68 19.30
CA ARG A 82 19.30 18.28 17.90
C ARG A 82 18.11 17.36 17.57
N ASP A 83 17.45 16.81 18.60
CA ASP A 83 16.33 15.90 18.43
C ASP A 83 15.10 16.29 19.27
N ILE A 84 14.59 17.50 19.03
CA ILE A 84 13.34 17.97 19.64
C ILE A 84 12.11 17.23 19.08
N THR A 85 12.27 16.47 17.99
CA THR A 85 11.20 15.74 17.30
C THR A 85 11.17 14.23 17.64
N GLY A 86 12.05 13.74 18.51
CA GLY A 86 12.10 12.32 18.91
C GLY A 86 12.49 11.35 17.78
N LEU A 87 13.22 11.82 16.77
CA LEU A 87 13.65 11.10 15.58
C LEU A 87 14.50 9.87 15.93
N ALA A 88 15.42 9.97 16.90
CA ALA A 88 16.29 8.85 17.29
C ALA A 88 15.52 7.77 18.06
N ALA A 89 14.57 8.15 18.92
CA ALA A 89 13.69 7.22 19.61
C ALA A 89 12.68 6.55 18.65
N ASN A 90 12.13 7.31 17.70
CA ASN A 90 11.32 6.76 16.61
C ASN A 90 12.13 5.83 15.71
N GLN A 91 13.40 6.15 15.43
CA GLN A 91 14.29 5.27 14.69
C GLN A 91 14.60 4.00 15.48
N GLN A 92 14.84 4.06 16.79
CA GLN A 92 15.06 2.86 17.61
C GLN A 92 13.81 1.99 17.74
N ASN A 93 12.63 2.59 17.91
CA ASN A 93 11.36 1.86 17.94
C ASN A 93 11.02 1.26 16.57
N ALA A 94 11.29 1.97 15.48
CA ALA A 94 11.18 1.45 14.12
C ALA A 94 12.19 0.33 13.87
N LEU A 95 13.40 0.40 14.41
CA LEU A 95 14.44 -0.63 14.25
C LEU A 95 14.12 -1.89 15.07
N ALA A 96 13.54 -1.74 16.27
CA ALA A 96 13.05 -2.85 17.09
C ALA A 96 11.80 -3.50 16.47
N ALA A 97 10.86 -2.70 15.97
CA ALA A 97 9.71 -3.19 15.20
C ALA A 97 10.17 -3.91 13.92
N PHE A 98 11.15 -3.34 13.22
CA PHE A 98 11.76 -3.93 12.02
C PHE A 98 12.50 -5.23 12.32
N GLN A 99 13.22 -5.34 13.44
CA GLN A 99 13.85 -6.60 13.87
C GLN A 99 12.81 -7.68 14.18
N SER A 100 11.71 -7.33 14.85
CA SER A 100 10.59 -8.25 15.10
C SER A 100 9.89 -8.68 13.79
N SER A 101 9.66 -7.74 12.86
CA SER A 101 9.11 -8.03 11.54
C SER A 101 10.07 -8.87 10.67
N LEU A 102 11.39 -8.70 10.81
CA LEU A 102 12.39 -9.53 10.13
C LEU A 102 12.45 -10.96 10.69
N GLU A 103 12.23 -11.16 11.99
CA GLU A 103 12.12 -12.50 12.58
C GLU A 103 10.85 -13.21 12.12
N ALA A 104 9.71 -12.50 12.08
CA ALA A 104 8.48 -13.01 11.49
C ALA A 104 8.67 -13.34 10.00
N ALA A 105 9.27 -12.44 9.21
CA ALA A 105 9.54 -12.66 7.80
C ALA A 105 10.52 -13.82 7.56
N LYS A 106 11.53 -14.04 8.42
CA LYS A 106 12.41 -15.21 8.36
C LYS A 106 11.66 -16.51 8.66
N PHE A 107 10.78 -16.51 9.65
CA PHE A 107 9.90 -17.64 9.95
C PHE A 107 9.00 -17.96 8.75
N PHE A 108 8.38 -16.96 8.12
CA PHE A 108 7.54 -17.15 6.94
C PHE A 108 8.31 -17.50 5.67
N ALA A 109 9.54 -16.99 5.49
CA ALA A 109 10.40 -17.37 4.37
C ALA A 109 10.88 -18.83 4.49
N GLN A 110 11.14 -19.31 5.71
CA GLN A 110 11.44 -20.72 5.97
C GLN A 110 10.23 -21.61 5.70
N GLU A 111 9.02 -21.18 6.09
CA GLU A 111 7.78 -21.96 5.92
C GLU A 111 7.24 -21.93 4.49
N GLY A 112 7.35 -20.80 3.79
CA GLY A 112 7.13 -20.72 2.35
C GLY A 112 8.13 -21.54 1.53
N GLY A 113 9.36 -21.69 2.03
CA GLY A 113 10.36 -22.61 1.48
C GLY A 113 9.96 -24.08 1.61
N LYS A 114 9.42 -24.47 2.78
CA LYS A 114 8.90 -25.83 3.03
C LYS A 114 7.65 -26.13 2.21
N LEU A 115 6.71 -25.20 2.10
CA LEU A 115 5.49 -25.33 1.29
C LEU A 115 5.78 -25.50 -0.21
N ARG A 116 6.72 -24.71 -0.78
CA ARG A 116 7.11 -24.89 -2.19
C ARG A 116 7.88 -26.18 -2.46
N MET A 117 8.61 -26.70 -1.47
CA MET A 117 9.26 -28.01 -1.56
C MET A 117 8.20 -29.13 -1.52
N GLN A 118 7.15 -28.96 -0.72
CA GLN A 118 6.01 -29.87 -0.60
C GLN A 118 5.12 -29.88 -1.85
N GLU A 119 4.83 -28.72 -2.45
CA GLU A 119 4.13 -28.62 -3.74
C GLU A 119 4.90 -29.34 -4.86
N ARG A 120 6.23 -29.16 -4.94
CA ARG A 120 7.06 -29.88 -5.94
C ARG A 120 7.07 -31.39 -5.73
N MET A 121 7.00 -31.86 -4.48
CA MET A 121 6.90 -33.30 -4.19
C MET A 121 5.54 -33.87 -4.63
N LEU A 122 4.44 -33.14 -4.43
CA LEU A 122 3.11 -33.53 -4.89
C LEU A 122 3.03 -33.59 -6.44
N GLU A 123 3.61 -32.60 -7.13
CA GLU A 123 3.69 -32.64 -8.60
C GLU A 123 4.57 -33.79 -9.13
N GLN A 124 5.59 -34.22 -8.39
CA GLN A 124 6.42 -35.36 -8.76
C GLN A 124 5.66 -36.68 -8.59
N ALA A 125 4.84 -36.78 -7.55
CA ALA A 125 3.96 -37.93 -7.33
C ALA A 125 2.89 -38.07 -8.43
N ASP A 126 2.23 -36.98 -8.81
CA ASP A 126 1.24 -37.00 -9.90
C ASP A 126 1.86 -37.41 -11.24
N ARG A 127 3.10 -36.93 -11.52
CA ARG A 127 3.86 -37.33 -12.70
C ARG A 127 4.28 -38.80 -12.68
N ALA A 128 4.62 -39.35 -11.51
CA ALA A 128 4.93 -40.77 -11.36
C ALA A 128 3.70 -41.64 -11.66
N LEU A 129 2.53 -41.29 -11.11
CA LEU A 129 1.26 -41.99 -11.37
C LEU A 129 0.80 -41.86 -12.84
N GLN A 130 1.10 -40.76 -13.52
CA GLN A 130 0.83 -40.62 -14.96
C GLN A 130 1.75 -41.49 -15.83
N ARG A 131 3.01 -41.68 -15.45
CA ARG A 131 3.94 -42.56 -16.19
C ARG A 131 3.58 -44.03 -16.08
N VAL A 132 3.13 -44.47 -14.91
CA VAL A 132 2.60 -45.83 -14.70
C VAL A 132 1.39 -46.07 -15.61
N ARG A 133 0.47 -45.10 -15.73
CA ARG A 133 -0.67 -45.17 -16.65
C ARG A 133 -0.26 -45.28 -18.12
N GLN A 134 0.66 -44.42 -18.57
CA GLN A 134 1.13 -44.47 -19.96
C GLN A 134 1.84 -45.79 -20.29
N ALA A 135 2.53 -46.41 -19.33
CA ALA A 135 3.16 -47.71 -19.51
C ALA A 135 2.11 -48.83 -19.71
N ARG A 136 0.99 -48.79 -18.97
CA ARG A 136 -0.12 -49.75 -19.13
C ARG A 136 -0.88 -49.55 -20.45
N GLU A 137 -1.18 -48.31 -20.82
CA GLU A 137 -1.83 -47.99 -22.10
C GLU A 137 -1.00 -48.45 -23.31
N ARG A 138 0.34 -48.44 -23.18
CA ARG A 138 1.26 -48.94 -24.19
C ARG A 138 1.54 -50.45 -24.10
N GLY A 139 0.86 -51.17 -23.21
CA GLY A 139 1.02 -52.61 -23.01
C GLY A 139 2.39 -53.02 -22.44
N MET A 140 3.15 -52.09 -21.86
CA MET A 140 4.49 -52.34 -21.32
C MET A 140 4.47 -52.97 -19.92
N ILE A 141 3.34 -52.92 -19.22
CA ILE A 141 3.13 -53.51 -17.90
C ILE A 141 1.76 -54.19 -17.84
N THR A 142 1.64 -55.26 -17.04
CA THR A 142 0.38 -55.95 -16.80
C THR A 142 -0.50 -55.19 -15.81
N PRO A 143 -1.82 -55.46 -15.75
CA PRO A 143 -2.71 -54.86 -14.75
C PRO A 143 -2.27 -55.12 -13.30
N GLU A 144 -1.63 -56.25 -13.04
CA GLU A 144 -1.07 -56.59 -11.73
C GLU A 144 0.15 -55.72 -11.40
N GLN A 145 1.02 -55.47 -12.39
CA GLN A 145 2.19 -54.60 -12.25
C GLN A 145 1.81 -53.11 -12.11
N GLU A 146 0.75 -52.67 -12.79
CA GLU A 146 0.17 -51.32 -12.64
C GLU A 146 -0.30 -51.08 -11.19
N ARG A 147 -0.96 -52.08 -10.59
CA ARG A 147 -1.43 -52.02 -9.20
C ARG A 147 -0.26 -51.98 -8.22
N GLU A 148 0.76 -52.80 -8.42
CA GLU A 148 1.93 -52.84 -7.54
C GLU A 148 2.71 -51.53 -7.53
N LEU A 149 3.02 -50.98 -8.71
CA LEU A 149 3.72 -49.70 -8.86
C LEU A 149 2.92 -48.51 -8.32
N THR A 150 1.59 -48.56 -8.43
CA THR A 150 0.70 -47.55 -7.85
C THR A 150 0.74 -47.60 -6.32
N VAL A 151 0.71 -48.80 -5.73
CA VAL A 151 0.83 -49.01 -4.28
C VAL A 151 2.21 -48.57 -3.77
N GLU A 152 3.28 -48.81 -4.52
CA GLU A 152 4.64 -48.40 -4.17
C GLU A 152 4.85 -46.88 -4.24
N ALA A 153 4.31 -46.22 -5.26
CA ALA A 153 4.30 -44.76 -5.37
C ALA A 153 3.55 -44.11 -4.19
N LEU A 154 2.38 -44.65 -3.83
CA LEU A 154 1.61 -44.17 -2.68
C LEU A 154 2.32 -44.40 -1.35
N ARG A 155 3.03 -45.54 -1.17
CA ARG A 155 3.86 -45.78 0.02
C ARG A 155 5.02 -44.80 0.14
N THR A 156 5.63 -44.42 -0.99
CA THR A 156 6.73 -43.45 -1.03
C THR A 156 6.24 -42.03 -0.67
N MET A 157 4.98 -41.71 -0.95
CA MET A 157 4.34 -40.46 -0.49
C MET A 157 3.98 -40.49 1.00
N MET A 158 3.61 -41.66 1.53
CA MET A 158 3.29 -41.87 2.95
C MET A 158 4.54 -41.83 3.85
N SER A 159 5.73 -42.11 3.33
CA SER A 159 7.00 -41.96 4.06
C SER A 159 7.54 -40.53 4.06
N GLY A 160 6.99 -39.64 3.22
CA GLY A 160 7.15 -38.19 3.34
C GLY A 160 6.14 -37.62 4.34
N GLN A 161 6.51 -36.54 5.05
CA GLN A 161 5.67 -35.87 6.07
C GLN A 161 4.37 -35.28 5.47
N SER A 162 3.41 -36.13 5.12
CA SER A 162 2.10 -35.78 4.58
C SER A 162 1.03 -36.01 5.66
N THR A 163 -0.01 -35.18 5.69
CA THR A 163 -1.09 -35.29 6.70
C THR A 163 -2.06 -36.45 6.37
N PRO A 164 -2.71 -37.07 7.39
CA PRO A 164 -3.61 -38.20 7.17
C PRO A 164 -4.74 -37.91 6.17
N GLY A 165 -5.31 -36.69 6.21
CA GLY A 165 -6.38 -36.26 5.33
C GLY A 165 -5.99 -36.23 3.85
N GLU A 166 -4.75 -35.83 3.54
CA GLU A 166 -4.19 -35.82 2.18
C GLU A 166 -4.09 -37.24 1.60
N VAL A 167 -3.59 -38.17 2.41
CA VAL A 167 -3.34 -39.57 2.04
C VAL A 167 -4.67 -40.30 1.80
N THR A 168 -5.67 -40.12 2.67
CA THR A 168 -7.01 -40.69 2.46
C THR A 168 -7.71 -40.16 1.21
N ARG A 169 -7.58 -38.86 0.89
CA ARG A 169 -8.18 -38.29 -0.33
C ARG A 169 -7.61 -38.89 -1.61
N GLN A 170 -6.31 -39.20 -1.63
CA GLN A 170 -5.66 -39.81 -2.78
C GLN A 170 -6.01 -41.31 -2.91
N ILE A 171 -6.15 -42.02 -1.79
CA ILE A 171 -6.63 -43.41 -1.79
C ILE A 171 -8.06 -43.50 -2.35
N GLU A 172 -8.96 -42.61 -1.93
CA GLU A 172 -10.33 -42.57 -2.46
C GLU A 172 -10.38 -42.16 -3.94
N ARG A 173 -9.50 -41.27 -4.40
CA ARG A 173 -9.37 -40.96 -5.84
C ARG A 173 -8.89 -42.17 -6.64
N ALA A 174 -7.90 -42.92 -6.15
CA ALA A 174 -7.41 -44.13 -6.81
C ALA A 174 -8.49 -45.23 -6.87
N ARG A 175 -9.32 -45.33 -5.81
CA ARG A 175 -10.49 -46.21 -5.78
C ARG A 175 -11.57 -45.78 -6.80
N ALA A 176 -11.91 -44.50 -6.84
CA ALA A 176 -12.90 -43.96 -7.79
C ALA A 176 -12.47 -44.15 -9.26
N GLN A 177 -11.17 -44.25 -9.51
CA GLN A 177 -10.59 -44.51 -10.84
C GLN A 177 -10.43 -46.00 -11.16
N GLY A 178 -10.87 -46.91 -10.28
CA GLY A 178 -10.80 -48.37 -10.48
C GLY A 178 -9.40 -48.96 -10.37
N LEU A 179 -8.44 -48.20 -9.83
CA LEU A 179 -7.03 -48.61 -9.66
C LEU A 179 -6.82 -49.45 -8.39
N LEU A 180 -7.73 -49.33 -7.43
CA LEU A 180 -7.77 -50.10 -6.19
C LEU A 180 -9.15 -50.73 -6.05
N ASP A 181 -9.20 -51.98 -5.60
CA ASP A 181 -10.45 -52.55 -5.12
C ASP A 181 -10.82 -52.00 -3.73
N SER A 182 -12.07 -52.22 -3.31
CA SER A 182 -12.59 -51.66 -2.04
C SER A 182 -11.88 -52.27 -0.82
N GLU A 183 -11.32 -53.47 -0.93
CA GLU A 183 -10.60 -54.13 0.16
C GLU A 183 -9.19 -53.53 0.31
N GLN A 184 -8.50 -53.27 -0.80
CA GLN A 184 -7.18 -52.66 -0.87
C GLN A 184 -7.21 -51.19 -0.41
N ALA A 185 -8.20 -50.41 -0.85
CA ALA A 185 -8.40 -49.03 -0.42
C ALA A 185 -8.63 -48.96 1.10
N SER A 186 -9.41 -49.89 1.66
CA SER A 186 -9.66 -49.97 3.09
C SER A 186 -8.40 -50.35 3.87
N LYS A 187 -7.62 -51.34 3.40
CA LYS A 187 -6.34 -51.74 4.03
C LYS A 187 -5.28 -50.64 4.00
N LEU A 188 -5.20 -49.86 2.91
CA LEU A 188 -4.26 -48.73 2.79
C LEU A 188 -4.67 -47.56 3.69
N THR A 189 -5.97 -47.28 3.76
CA THR A 189 -6.53 -46.27 4.67
C THR A 189 -6.29 -46.66 6.12
N GLU A 190 -6.57 -47.92 6.46
CA GLU A 190 -6.34 -48.46 7.80
C GLU A 190 -4.85 -48.40 8.17
N ARG A 191 -3.93 -48.76 7.26
CA ARG A 191 -2.48 -48.62 7.51
C ARG A 191 -2.03 -47.17 7.66
N ALA A 192 -2.56 -46.24 6.87
CA ALA A 192 -2.24 -44.82 6.98
C ALA A 192 -2.67 -44.23 8.34
N LEU A 193 -3.86 -44.64 8.80
CA LEU A 193 -4.38 -44.27 10.12
C LEU A 193 -3.61 -44.96 11.24
N ARG A 194 -3.24 -46.23 11.06
CA ARG A 194 -2.53 -47.04 12.05
C ARG A 194 -1.06 -46.63 12.20
N SER A 195 -0.34 -46.30 11.13
CA SER A 195 1.04 -45.79 11.23
C SER A 195 1.12 -44.43 11.92
N TRP A 196 0.04 -43.65 11.86
CA TRP A 196 -0.10 -42.41 12.62
C TRP A 196 -0.45 -42.69 14.09
N ALA A 197 -1.35 -43.65 14.35
CA ALA A 197 -1.74 -44.07 15.69
C ALA A 197 -0.59 -44.77 16.48
N GLU A 198 0.27 -45.53 15.79
CA GLU A 198 1.42 -46.25 16.35
C GLU A 198 2.57 -45.31 16.80
N GLY A 199 2.48 -44.01 16.51
CA GLY A 199 3.32 -42.96 17.10
C GLY A 199 2.99 -42.62 18.57
N THR A 200 1.98 -43.26 19.16
CA THR A 200 1.55 -43.04 20.54
C THR A 200 1.25 -44.38 21.22
N SER A 201 2.03 -44.73 22.23
CA SER A 201 1.86 -45.93 23.08
C SER A 201 0.83 -45.69 24.22
N PRO A 202 0.41 -46.70 25.00
CA PRO A 202 -0.84 -47.44 24.79
C PRO A 202 -1.90 -47.29 25.91
N GLN A 203 -3.14 -47.60 25.54
CA GLN A 203 -4.34 -47.88 26.36
C GLN A 203 -4.67 -46.89 27.49
N ALA A 204 -5.49 -45.89 27.16
CA ALA A 204 -6.29 -45.15 28.13
C ALA A 204 -7.75 -45.64 28.07
N THR A 205 -8.36 -45.83 29.23
CA THR A 205 -9.81 -45.86 29.43
C THR A 205 -10.46 -44.75 28.62
N PRO A 206 -11.58 -45.01 27.89
CA PRO A 206 -12.20 -43.97 27.08
C PRO A 206 -12.55 -42.79 27.97
N ARG A 207 -12.06 -41.61 27.59
CA ARG A 207 -12.29 -40.38 28.37
C ARG A 207 -13.80 -40.11 28.36
N LEU A 208 -14.32 -39.43 29.38
CA LEU A 208 -15.73 -39.00 29.46
C LEU A 208 -16.27 -38.42 28.14
N THR A 209 -15.43 -37.73 27.36
CA THR A 209 -15.73 -37.12 26.06
C THR A 209 -15.97 -38.11 24.91
N GLU A 210 -15.55 -39.37 25.05
CA GLU A 210 -15.63 -40.42 24.03
C GLU A 210 -16.84 -41.34 24.23
N GLU A 211 -17.64 -41.11 25.28
CA GLU A 211 -18.90 -41.82 25.46
C GLU A 211 -20.01 -41.18 24.63
N ALA A 212 -20.70 -42.00 23.83
CA ALA A 212 -21.77 -41.54 22.93
C ALA A 212 -22.82 -40.62 23.59
N PRO A 213 -23.26 -40.81 24.85
CA PRO A 213 -24.15 -39.89 25.52
C PRO A 213 -23.53 -38.50 25.76
N VAL A 214 -22.25 -38.44 26.14
CA VAL A 214 -21.51 -37.19 26.38
C VAL A 214 -21.16 -36.52 25.06
N GLU A 215 -20.78 -37.27 24.04
CA GLU A 215 -20.55 -36.75 22.69
C GLU A 215 -21.84 -36.12 22.12
N THR A 216 -22.99 -36.77 22.31
CA THR A 216 -24.30 -36.23 21.88
C THR A 216 -24.66 -34.97 22.67
N LEU A 217 -24.34 -34.94 23.97
CA LEU A 217 -24.55 -33.77 24.84
C LEU A 217 -23.68 -32.59 24.42
N LEU A 218 -22.40 -32.84 24.11
CA LEU A 218 -21.43 -31.86 23.64
C LEU A 218 -21.82 -31.29 22.26
N ARG A 219 -22.26 -32.15 21.32
CA ARG A 219 -22.75 -31.71 20.00
C ARG A 219 -23.98 -30.80 20.11
N ARG A 220 -24.90 -31.10 21.02
CA ARG A 220 -26.07 -30.22 21.28
C ARG A 220 -25.66 -28.91 21.94
N ALA A 221 -24.74 -28.95 22.90
CA ALA A 221 -24.22 -27.76 23.57
C ALA A 221 -23.48 -26.83 22.59
N SER A 222 -22.67 -27.37 21.67
CA SER A 222 -21.99 -26.58 20.64
C SER A 222 -22.93 -25.92 19.64
N ALA A 223 -24.17 -26.39 19.52
CA ALA A 223 -25.18 -25.80 18.63
C ALA A 223 -25.98 -24.65 19.28
N GLN A 224 -25.77 -24.38 20.58
CA GLN A 224 -26.47 -23.31 21.30
C GLN A 224 -25.46 -22.32 21.91
N PRO A 225 -25.43 -21.05 21.43
CA PRO A 225 -24.55 -20.03 21.98
C PRO A 225 -24.82 -19.78 23.48
N GLY A 226 -23.78 -19.86 24.31
CA GLY A 226 -23.85 -19.58 25.75
C GLY A 226 -24.23 -20.77 26.64
N ALA A 227 -24.36 -21.97 26.08
CA ALA A 227 -24.62 -23.17 26.86
C ALA A 227 -23.36 -23.61 27.64
N SER A 228 -23.50 -23.74 28.96
CA SER A 228 -22.50 -24.40 29.82
C SER A 228 -22.96 -25.81 30.14
N VAL A 229 -22.15 -26.81 29.77
CA VAL A 229 -22.44 -28.21 30.08
C VAL A 229 -21.32 -28.76 30.95
N SER A 230 -21.70 -29.30 32.11
CA SER A 230 -20.81 -29.97 33.06
C SER A 230 -21.23 -31.42 33.25
N VAL A 231 -20.31 -32.36 33.00
CA VAL A 231 -20.51 -33.79 33.27
C VAL A 231 -19.42 -34.26 34.23
N THR A 232 -19.79 -35.02 35.26
CA THR A 232 -18.84 -35.51 36.27
C THR A 232 -19.01 -37.01 36.48
N ARG A 233 -17.90 -37.73 36.60
CA ARG A 233 -17.85 -39.15 36.94
C ARG A 233 -16.67 -39.43 37.87
N GLY A 234 -16.96 -39.77 39.12
CA GLY A 234 -15.92 -39.94 40.13
C GLY A 234 -15.14 -38.64 40.32
N ALA A 235 -13.81 -38.70 40.17
CA ALA A 235 -12.93 -37.53 40.23
C ALA A 235 -12.77 -36.78 38.89
N GLU A 236 -13.34 -37.29 37.79
CA GLU A 236 -13.24 -36.67 36.47
C GLU A 236 -14.41 -35.73 36.24
N SER A 237 -14.13 -34.46 35.95
CA SER A 237 -15.15 -33.46 35.58
C SER A 237 -14.80 -32.83 34.23
N VAL A 238 -15.77 -32.79 33.32
CA VAL A 238 -15.66 -32.08 32.04
C VAL A 238 -16.64 -30.92 32.06
N GLN A 239 -16.12 -29.69 32.04
CA GLN A 239 -16.90 -28.48 31.85
C GLN A 239 -16.58 -27.88 30.48
N VAL A 240 -17.60 -27.72 29.64
CA VAL A 240 -17.48 -27.01 28.37
C VAL A 240 -18.36 -25.78 28.44
N ARG A 241 -17.72 -24.62 28.33
CA ARG A 241 -18.39 -23.34 28.08
C ARG A 241 -18.20 -23.03 26.61
N THR A 242 -19.27 -22.92 25.84
CA THR A 242 -19.17 -22.34 24.50
C THR A 242 -18.78 -20.87 24.66
N ALA A 243 -17.61 -20.48 24.18
CA ALA A 243 -17.20 -19.08 24.15
C ALA A 243 -18.26 -18.25 23.43
N ALA A 244 -18.70 -17.18 24.07
CA ALA A 244 -19.61 -16.21 23.47
C ALA A 244 -18.88 -15.42 22.38
N ALA A 245 -19.63 -15.08 21.32
CA ALA A 245 -19.29 -14.18 20.22
C ALA A 245 -18.05 -14.55 19.36
N ARG A 246 -18.32 -14.86 18.08
CA ARG A 246 -17.32 -14.93 17.01
C ARG A 246 -16.53 -13.62 16.99
N GLU A 247 -15.24 -13.64 17.28
CA GLU A 247 -14.39 -12.52 16.87
C GLU A 247 -14.37 -12.47 15.33
N PRO A 248 -14.61 -11.31 14.71
CA PRO A 248 -14.51 -11.19 13.26
C PRO A 248 -13.09 -11.54 12.82
N VAL A 249 -12.96 -12.14 11.64
CA VAL A 249 -11.65 -12.39 11.01
C VAL A 249 -10.89 -11.06 10.99
N GLN A 250 -9.75 -10.98 11.66
CA GLN A 250 -8.96 -9.76 11.67
C GLN A 250 -8.26 -9.64 10.31
N GLU A 251 -8.41 -8.48 9.69
CA GLU A 251 -7.81 -8.17 8.40
C GLU A 251 -6.74 -7.09 8.57
N VAL A 252 -5.67 -7.19 7.79
CA VAL A 252 -4.70 -6.11 7.60
C VAL A 252 -4.96 -5.50 6.24
N CYS A 253 -5.29 -4.22 6.23
CA CYS A 253 -5.54 -3.47 5.01
C CYS A 253 -4.36 -2.55 4.68
N GLY A 254 -4.01 -2.45 3.40
CA GLY A 254 -3.01 -1.52 2.91
C GLY A 254 -2.44 -1.90 1.55
N PHE A 255 -1.22 -1.46 1.31
CA PHE A 255 -0.46 -1.70 0.10
C PHE A 255 0.73 -2.62 0.43
N PHE A 256 0.75 -3.79 -0.19
CA PHE A 256 1.70 -4.84 0.14
C PHE A 256 2.96 -4.73 -0.71
N GLY A 257 4.10 -4.52 -0.06
CA GLY A 257 5.43 -4.58 -0.64
C GLY A 257 6.27 -5.70 -0.02
N PRO A 258 7.44 -6.02 -0.59
CA PRO A 258 8.35 -7.01 -0.03
C PRO A 258 8.88 -6.69 1.38
N GLN A 259 8.79 -5.42 1.81
CA GLN A 259 9.24 -4.98 3.14
C GLN A 259 8.11 -4.91 4.18
N GLY A 260 6.86 -5.14 3.79
CA GLY A 260 5.70 -5.07 4.68
C GLY A 260 4.48 -4.43 4.04
N VAL A 261 3.57 -3.95 4.89
CA VAL A 261 2.34 -3.26 4.49
C VAL A 261 2.50 -1.77 4.72
N VAL A 262 2.11 -0.98 3.72
CA VAL A 262 2.06 0.48 3.79
C VAL A 262 0.59 0.90 3.93
N SER A 263 0.30 1.80 4.87
CA SER A 263 -1.05 2.31 5.06
C SER A 263 -1.47 3.20 3.88
N GLU A 264 -2.78 3.37 3.67
CA GLU A 264 -3.28 4.30 2.65
C GLU A 264 -2.86 5.74 2.96
N GLU A 265 -2.85 6.14 4.24
CA GLU A 265 -2.43 7.47 4.69
C GLU A 265 -0.97 7.76 4.34
N ASP A 266 -0.04 6.87 4.71
CA ASP A 266 1.40 7.04 4.43
C ASP A 266 1.69 7.10 2.94
N LEU A 267 0.98 6.29 2.14
CA LEU A 267 1.14 6.30 0.69
C LEU A 267 0.64 7.62 0.07
N ARG A 268 -0.53 8.10 0.50
CA ARG A 268 -1.07 9.39 0.07
C ARG A 268 -0.13 10.53 0.42
N ASP A 269 0.41 10.53 1.63
CA ASP A 269 1.33 11.57 2.10
C ASP A 269 2.66 11.55 1.32
N ALA A 270 3.21 10.38 1.04
CA ALA A 270 4.42 10.25 0.23
C ALA A 270 4.21 10.79 -1.20
N ILE A 271 3.07 10.48 -1.82
CA ILE A 271 2.73 10.98 -3.17
C ILE A 271 2.59 12.51 -3.16
N ARG A 272 1.91 13.06 -2.14
CA ARG A 272 1.80 14.51 -1.93
C ARG A 272 3.17 15.18 -1.81
N LEU A 273 4.01 14.69 -0.91
CA LEU A 273 5.34 15.24 -0.64
C LEU A 273 6.24 15.22 -1.89
N VAL A 274 6.15 14.14 -2.69
CA VAL A 274 6.87 14.05 -3.96
C VAL A 274 6.37 15.10 -4.96
N ALA A 275 5.05 15.21 -5.15
CA ALA A 275 4.47 16.19 -6.09
C ALA A 275 4.80 17.65 -5.70
N GLU A 276 4.71 17.98 -4.40
CA GLU A 276 5.09 19.29 -3.88
C GLU A 276 6.57 19.60 -4.06
N ARG A 277 7.44 18.60 -3.82
CA ARG A 277 8.88 18.75 -4.05
C ARG A 277 9.16 18.99 -5.53
N GLU A 278 8.50 18.27 -6.42
CA GLU A 278 8.70 18.49 -7.85
C GLU A 278 8.21 19.88 -8.28
N ARG A 279 7.07 20.38 -7.78
CA ARG A 279 6.69 21.78 -8.04
C ARG A 279 7.75 22.79 -7.58
N ARG A 280 8.39 22.57 -6.43
CA ARG A 280 9.46 23.47 -5.93
C ARG A 280 10.69 23.48 -6.84
N ASN A 281 11.01 22.37 -7.50
CA ASN A 281 12.16 22.27 -8.41
C ASN A 281 11.99 23.12 -9.68
N TRP A 282 10.76 23.44 -10.05
CA TRP A 282 10.41 24.27 -11.22
C TRP A 282 10.28 25.75 -10.86
N ARG A 283 10.99 26.16 -9.81
CA ARG A 283 11.10 27.53 -9.34
C ARG A 283 12.55 27.84 -9.06
N ASP A 284 12.98 29.05 -9.40
CA ASP A 284 14.30 29.52 -9.02
C ASP A 284 14.35 29.92 -7.53
N ALA A 285 15.52 30.35 -7.06
CA ALA A 285 15.71 30.78 -5.68
C ALA A 285 14.86 32.00 -5.27
N SER A 286 14.37 32.79 -6.23
CA SER A 286 13.45 33.91 -6.00
C SER A 286 11.98 33.49 -5.97
N GLY A 287 11.69 32.24 -6.37
CA GLY A 287 10.34 31.69 -6.48
C GLY A 287 9.71 31.88 -7.86
N ALA A 288 10.43 32.47 -8.83
CA ALA A 288 9.97 32.64 -10.20
C ALA A 288 9.87 31.30 -10.91
N VAL A 289 8.87 31.16 -11.79
CA VAL A 289 8.63 29.93 -12.55
C VAL A 289 9.74 29.69 -13.56
N LEU A 290 10.27 28.47 -13.56
CA LEU A 290 11.16 27.95 -14.59
C LEU A 290 10.35 27.17 -15.63
N SER A 291 10.80 27.19 -16.88
CA SER A 291 10.19 26.55 -18.04
C SER A 291 10.99 25.34 -18.51
N GLU A 292 10.36 24.45 -19.27
CA GLU A 292 11.01 23.25 -19.84
C GLU A 292 12.15 23.60 -20.81
N GLY A 293 12.13 24.85 -21.31
CA GLY A 293 13.18 25.45 -22.12
C GLY A 293 14.41 25.92 -21.34
N ASP A 294 14.38 25.95 -20.00
CA ASP A 294 15.55 26.34 -19.19
C ASP A 294 16.56 25.19 -19.11
N ASP A 295 17.84 25.45 -19.32
CA ASP A 295 18.89 24.42 -19.29
C ASP A 295 18.92 23.66 -17.96
N SER A 296 18.68 24.37 -16.85
CA SER A 296 18.63 23.81 -15.50
C SER A 296 17.52 22.77 -15.30
N GLN A 297 16.47 22.80 -16.14
CA GLN A 297 15.33 21.89 -16.03
C GLN A 297 15.46 20.62 -16.88
N PHE A 298 16.46 20.55 -17.76
CA PHE A 298 16.62 19.38 -18.64
C PHE A 298 16.81 18.08 -17.86
N GLY A 299 17.61 18.11 -16.79
CA GLY A 299 17.79 16.96 -15.89
C GLY A 299 16.49 16.49 -15.23
N HIS A 300 15.57 17.41 -14.92
CA HIS A 300 14.24 17.06 -14.39
C HIS A 300 13.39 16.34 -15.43
N LEU A 301 13.38 16.82 -16.68
CA LEU A 301 12.69 16.14 -17.79
C LEU A 301 13.23 14.72 -17.98
N VAL A 302 14.56 14.53 -17.99
CA VAL A 302 15.19 13.21 -18.11
C VAL A 302 14.71 12.27 -16.99
N ARG A 303 14.62 12.75 -15.74
CA ARG A 303 14.13 11.92 -14.62
C ARG A 303 12.71 11.45 -14.82
N TYR A 304 11.83 12.34 -15.29
CA TYR A 304 10.43 11.99 -15.53
C TYR A 304 10.33 10.93 -16.63
N TRP A 305 11.06 11.12 -17.73
CA TRP A 305 11.10 10.15 -18.82
C TRP A 305 11.69 8.80 -18.38
N LEU A 306 12.73 8.76 -17.56
CA LEU A 306 13.25 7.50 -17.01
C LEU A 306 12.21 6.75 -16.16
N ALA A 307 11.36 7.48 -15.42
CA ALA A 307 10.39 6.86 -14.52
C ALA A 307 9.32 6.03 -15.24
N ARG A 308 9.01 6.31 -16.51
CA ARG A 308 8.00 5.55 -17.27
C ARG A 308 8.38 4.08 -17.45
N TYR A 309 9.68 3.76 -17.46
CA TYR A 309 10.17 2.45 -17.82
C TYR A 309 10.19 1.53 -16.60
N SER A 310 9.07 0.85 -16.37
CA SER A 310 8.94 -0.13 -15.27
C SER A 310 9.92 -1.31 -15.37
N ALA A 311 10.54 -1.51 -16.54
CA ALA A 311 11.58 -2.51 -16.76
C ALA A 311 12.92 -2.16 -16.09
N ILE A 312 13.23 -0.87 -15.93
CA ILE A 312 14.45 -0.41 -15.23
C ILE A 312 14.24 -0.66 -13.74
N SER A 313 15.20 -1.30 -13.07
CA SER A 313 15.05 -1.62 -11.65
C SER A 313 14.94 -0.37 -10.77
N PRO A 314 14.26 -0.43 -9.61
CA PRO A 314 14.18 0.68 -8.66
C PRO A 314 15.53 1.26 -8.25
N LEU A 315 16.56 0.40 -8.12
CA LEU A 315 17.92 0.84 -7.77
C LEU A 315 18.56 1.59 -8.94
N THR A 316 18.49 1.02 -10.15
CA THR A 316 19.05 1.63 -11.37
C THR A 316 18.35 2.94 -11.72
N VAL A 317 17.01 3.00 -11.66
CA VAL A 317 16.25 4.22 -11.98
C VAL A 317 16.53 5.33 -10.97
N THR A 318 16.65 5.00 -9.67
CA THR A 318 17.01 5.98 -8.64
C THR A 318 18.41 6.53 -8.84
N HIS A 319 19.38 5.67 -9.18
CA HIS A 319 20.75 6.07 -9.50
C HIS A 319 20.80 7.01 -10.70
N THR A 320 20.25 6.58 -11.84
CA THR A 320 20.23 7.37 -13.09
C THR A 320 19.47 8.69 -12.92
N GLN A 321 18.37 8.71 -12.17
CA GLN A 321 17.66 9.95 -11.83
C GLN A 321 18.48 10.90 -10.95
N THR A 322 19.37 10.37 -10.11
CA THR A 322 20.28 11.17 -9.29
C THR A 322 21.38 11.77 -10.15
N GLN A 323 21.99 10.95 -11.02
CA GLN A 323 22.99 11.43 -11.98
C GLN A 323 22.41 12.48 -12.93
N ALA A 324 21.15 12.36 -13.34
CA ALA A 324 20.50 13.36 -14.17
C ALA A 324 20.38 14.76 -13.51
N LEU A 325 20.49 14.87 -12.18
CA LEU A 325 20.54 16.17 -11.50
C LEU A 325 21.94 16.60 -11.09
N ALA A 326 22.94 15.72 -11.28
CA ALA A 326 24.29 16.04 -10.88
C ALA A 326 24.82 17.19 -11.75
N SER A 327 25.45 18.18 -11.11
CA SER A 327 26.09 19.29 -11.83
C SER A 327 27.24 18.85 -12.75
N THR A 328 27.71 17.61 -12.59
CA THR A 328 28.73 16.98 -13.43
C THR A 328 28.16 16.40 -14.73
N THR A 329 26.84 16.25 -14.84
CA THR A 329 26.21 15.66 -16.03
C THR A 329 26.12 16.71 -17.12
N ASN A 330 26.87 16.49 -18.19
CA ASN A 330 26.89 17.39 -19.36
C ASN A 330 25.97 16.84 -20.45
N TYR A 331 24.96 17.62 -20.81
CA TYR A 331 23.99 17.28 -21.85
C TYR A 331 24.38 17.80 -23.25
N GLY A 332 25.36 18.70 -23.35
CA GLY A 332 25.92 19.20 -24.60
C GLY A 332 24.85 19.55 -25.65
N ALA A 333 24.99 18.98 -26.84
CA ALA A 333 24.11 19.24 -27.98
C ALA A 333 22.64 18.81 -27.76
N LEU A 334 22.29 18.12 -26.67
CA LEU A 334 20.89 17.90 -26.31
C LEU A 334 20.18 19.19 -25.88
N LEU A 335 20.92 20.20 -25.43
CA LEU A 335 20.39 21.51 -25.03
C LEU A 335 20.31 22.50 -26.19
N ASP A 336 21.14 22.31 -27.21
CA ASP A 336 21.25 23.22 -28.35
C ASP A 336 19.93 23.37 -29.12
N ALA A 337 19.67 24.57 -29.63
CA ALA A 337 18.47 24.84 -30.42
C ALA A 337 18.47 24.09 -31.77
N ASN A 338 19.60 24.10 -32.49
CA ASN A 338 19.73 23.57 -33.85
C ASN A 338 20.99 22.70 -34.07
N PRO A 339 21.21 21.63 -33.27
CA PRO A 339 22.30 20.69 -33.48
C PRO A 339 22.02 19.80 -34.70
N THR A 340 23.09 19.30 -35.33
CA THR A 340 22.97 18.21 -36.31
C THR A 340 22.59 16.89 -35.62
N GLU A 341 22.01 15.95 -36.35
CA GLU A 341 21.66 14.64 -35.81
C GLU A 341 22.87 13.90 -35.23
N ALA A 342 24.04 14.01 -35.87
CA ALA A 342 25.29 13.45 -35.38
C ALA A 342 25.71 14.04 -34.02
N GLN A 343 25.54 15.35 -33.82
CA GLN A 343 25.82 16.01 -32.54
C GLN A 343 24.85 15.55 -31.44
N VAL A 344 23.56 15.41 -31.77
CA VAL A 344 22.55 14.88 -30.84
C VAL A 344 22.88 13.46 -30.42
N ASN A 345 23.24 12.59 -31.38
CA ASN A 345 23.59 11.20 -31.11
C ASN A 345 24.82 11.11 -30.20
N ALA A 346 25.90 11.85 -30.51
CA ALA A 346 27.10 11.86 -29.68
C ALA A 346 26.84 12.40 -28.26
N ALA A 347 26.01 13.44 -28.12
CA ALA A 347 25.65 13.98 -26.82
C ALA A 347 24.75 13.02 -26.01
N ALA A 348 23.81 12.34 -26.67
CA ALA A 348 22.98 11.31 -26.04
C ALA A 348 23.82 10.12 -25.56
N ASP A 349 24.77 9.65 -26.35
CA ASP A 349 25.72 8.60 -25.98
C ASP A 349 26.56 9.01 -24.74
N ALA A 350 27.13 10.21 -24.76
CA ALA A 350 27.95 10.71 -23.66
C ALA A 350 27.12 10.88 -22.36
N ALA A 351 25.92 11.45 -22.47
CA ALA A 351 25.02 11.61 -21.34
C ALA A 351 24.57 10.23 -20.79
N ARG A 352 24.21 9.27 -21.66
CA ARG A 352 23.87 7.91 -21.26
C ARG A 352 24.98 7.26 -20.44
N GLN A 353 26.22 7.32 -20.92
CA GLN A 353 27.38 6.79 -20.20
C GLN A 353 27.55 7.43 -18.82
N ALA A 354 27.37 8.75 -18.71
CA ALA A 354 27.43 9.46 -17.44
C ALA A 354 26.30 9.03 -16.48
N LEU A 355 25.06 8.88 -16.98
CA LEU A 355 23.92 8.46 -16.18
C LEU A 355 24.07 7.03 -15.64
N LEU A 356 24.65 6.13 -16.45
CA LEU A 356 24.82 4.72 -16.12
C LEU A 356 26.12 4.40 -15.38
N ALA A 357 27.04 5.36 -15.29
CA ALA A 357 28.31 5.17 -14.58
C ALA A 357 28.05 4.75 -13.12
N GLY A 358 28.50 3.54 -12.77
CA GLY A 358 28.32 2.97 -11.43
C GLY A 358 26.88 2.55 -11.08
N ALA A 359 25.96 2.49 -12.06
CA ALA A 359 24.58 2.10 -11.80
C ALA A 359 24.47 0.64 -11.34
N PRO A 360 23.77 0.34 -10.22
CA PRO A 360 23.44 -1.03 -9.85
C PRO A 360 22.61 -1.71 -10.94
N GLY A 361 22.80 -3.01 -11.11
CA GLY A 361 21.97 -3.80 -12.05
C GLY A 361 22.08 -3.38 -13.51
N SER A 362 23.16 -2.71 -13.93
CA SER A 362 23.34 -2.15 -15.29
C SER A 362 23.25 -3.15 -16.45
N ALA A 363 23.30 -4.45 -16.17
CA ALA A 363 23.06 -5.51 -17.17
C ALA A 363 21.56 -5.83 -17.38
N ASN A 364 20.66 -5.28 -16.57
CA ASN A 364 19.22 -5.57 -16.59
C ASN A 364 18.39 -4.28 -16.56
N PRO A 365 17.43 -4.11 -17.50
CA PRO A 365 17.11 -5.00 -18.60
C PRO A 365 18.23 -5.00 -19.69
N PRO A 366 18.30 -6.02 -20.57
CA PRO A 366 19.34 -6.08 -21.61
C PRO A 366 19.38 -4.88 -22.55
N ASN A 367 18.26 -4.17 -22.71
CA ASN A 367 18.13 -2.96 -23.51
C ASN A 367 18.18 -1.67 -22.67
N LEU A 368 18.78 -1.69 -21.47
CA LEU A 368 18.85 -0.53 -20.58
C LEU A 368 19.42 0.70 -21.28
N ASP A 369 20.47 0.52 -22.06
CA ASP A 369 21.12 1.60 -22.80
C ASP A 369 20.13 2.31 -23.74
N ASP A 370 19.36 1.54 -24.51
CA ASP A 370 18.35 2.07 -25.43
C ASP A 370 17.27 2.85 -24.68
N LEU A 371 16.81 2.35 -23.52
CA LEU A 371 15.78 3.01 -22.71
C LEU A 371 16.26 4.35 -22.14
N VAL A 372 17.51 4.42 -21.68
CA VAL A 372 18.11 5.65 -21.15
C VAL A 372 18.33 6.67 -22.27
N GLU A 373 18.78 6.21 -23.44
CA GLU A 373 18.94 7.08 -24.60
C GLU A 373 17.59 7.61 -25.11
N GLU A 374 16.57 6.76 -25.17
CA GLU A 374 15.22 7.17 -25.55
C GLU A 374 14.66 8.20 -24.55
N ALA A 375 14.91 8.03 -23.25
CA ALA A 375 14.54 9.03 -22.24
C ALA A 375 15.22 10.39 -22.48
N LEU A 376 16.51 10.40 -22.85
CA LEU A 376 17.25 11.63 -23.18
C LEU A 376 16.68 12.33 -24.42
N ARG A 377 16.36 11.55 -25.47
CA ARG A 377 15.76 12.07 -26.71
C ARG A 377 14.36 12.61 -26.48
N ASN A 378 13.54 11.91 -25.68
CA ASN A 378 12.20 12.34 -25.33
C ASN A 378 12.22 13.61 -24.45
N ALA A 379 13.15 13.70 -23.50
CA ALA A 379 13.36 14.92 -22.71
C ALA A 379 13.74 16.11 -23.60
N ARG A 380 14.57 15.90 -24.63
CA ARG A 380 14.85 16.91 -25.66
C ARG A 380 13.62 17.29 -26.46
N GLY A 381 12.78 16.32 -26.81
CA GLY A 381 11.48 16.60 -27.44
C GLY A 381 10.60 17.50 -26.56
N SER A 382 10.50 17.18 -25.27
CA SER A 382 9.75 17.97 -24.28
C SER A 382 10.29 19.38 -24.09
N ARG A 383 11.62 19.54 -23.98
CA ARG A 383 12.26 20.86 -23.91
C ARG A 383 11.87 21.79 -25.08
N ARG A 384 11.56 21.20 -26.24
CA ARG A 384 11.24 21.91 -27.48
C ARG A 384 9.74 21.94 -27.76
N ASP A 385 8.91 21.64 -26.75
CA ASP A 385 7.44 21.56 -26.85
C ASP A 385 6.95 20.60 -27.96
N ALA A 386 7.76 19.62 -28.34
CA ALA A 386 7.44 18.65 -29.37
C ALA A 386 6.75 17.39 -28.80
N ILE A 387 7.02 17.08 -27.52
CA ILE A 387 6.46 15.91 -26.84
C ILE A 387 5.97 16.32 -25.45
N PRO A 388 4.67 16.13 -25.14
CA PRO A 388 4.16 16.47 -23.83
C PRO A 388 4.73 15.53 -22.75
N TRP A 389 4.98 16.06 -21.55
CA TRP A 389 5.58 15.31 -20.44
C TRP A 389 4.71 15.23 -19.18
N SER A 390 3.46 15.69 -19.23
CA SER A 390 2.51 15.64 -18.10
C SER A 390 2.26 14.22 -17.57
N ALA A 391 2.18 13.21 -18.44
CA ALA A 391 1.95 11.83 -18.03
C ALA A 391 3.18 11.18 -17.38
N VAL A 392 4.38 11.47 -17.88
CA VAL A 392 5.63 10.99 -17.26
C VAL A 392 5.91 11.70 -15.94
N PHE A 393 5.46 12.96 -15.77
CA PHE A 393 5.49 13.65 -14.47
C PHE A 393 4.65 12.91 -13.42
N VAL A 394 3.38 12.58 -13.73
CA VAL A 394 2.51 11.82 -12.81
C VAL A 394 3.09 10.44 -12.52
N SER A 395 3.56 9.73 -13.56
CA SER A 395 4.23 8.44 -13.42
C SER A 395 5.44 8.53 -12.49
N ALA A 396 6.26 9.57 -12.62
CA ALA A 396 7.43 9.80 -11.78
C ALA A 396 7.07 10.08 -10.32
N CYS A 397 6.01 10.84 -10.07
CA CYS A 397 5.55 11.12 -8.71
C CYS A 397 5.12 9.83 -7.99
N VAL A 398 4.24 9.05 -8.62
CA VAL A 398 3.73 7.80 -8.04
C VAL A 398 4.84 6.76 -7.91
N ARG A 399 5.66 6.59 -8.96
CA ARG A 399 6.75 5.60 -8.92
C ARG A 399 7.77 5.91 -7.84
N ARG A 400 8.14 7.19 -7.67
CA ARG A 400 9.07 7.56 -6.61
C ARG A 400 8.51 7.25 -5.23
N ALA A 401 7.25 7.56 -4.97
CA ALA A 401 6.61 7.21 -3.69
C ALA A 401 6.61 5.68 -3.48
N ALA A 402 6.27 4.91 -4.53
CA ALA A 402 6.31 3.44 -4.47
C ALA A 402 7.70 2.90 -4.12
N VAL A 403 8.76 3.44 -4.73
CA VAL A 403 10.14 3.03 -4.45
C VAL A 403 10.59 3.45 -3.05
N GLN A 404 10.27 4.67 -2.61
CA GLN A 404 10.61 5.18 -1.28
C GLN A 404 9.97 4.37 -0.15
N LEU A 405 8.74 3.90 -0.37
CA LEU A 405 7.98 3.10 0.59
C LEU A 405 8.22 1.59 0.44
N GLY A 406 9.12 1.19 -0.46
CA GLY A 406 9.44 -0.23 -0.68
C GLY A 406 8.31 -1.04 -1.30
N LEU A 407 7.28 -0.39 -1.87
CA LEU A 407 6.20 -1.03 -2.63
C LEU A 407 6.67 -1.50 -4.00
N GLU A 408 7.64 -0.79 -4.60
CA GLU A 408 8.38 -1.24 -5.78
C GLU A 408 9.87 -1.38 -5.42
N ALA A 409 10.39 -2.60 -5.42
CA ALA A 409 11.75 -2.87 -4.97
C ALA A 409 12.41 -4.00 -5.77
N GLU A 410 13.73 -4.09 -5.67
CA GLU A 410 14.50 -5.22 -6.20
C GLU A 410 14.78 -6.23 -5.08
N VAL A 411 14.33 -7.47 -5.25
CA VAL A 411 14.52 -8.57 -4.29
C VAL A 411 15.12 -9.76 -5.02
N ALA A 412 16.33 -10.18 -4.60
CA ALA A 412 17.07 -11.30 -5.20
C ALA A 412 17.17 -11.21 -6.74
N GLY A 413 17.45 -10.01 -7.26
CA GLY A 413 17.58 -9.75 -8.71
C GLY A 413 16.27 -9.70 -9.48
N ARG A 414 15.11 -9.64 -8.80
CA ARG A 414 13.79 -9.51 -9.42
C ARG A 414 13.10 -8.23 -8.96
N ILE A 415 12.40 -7.57 -9.87
CA ILE A 415 11.58 -6.40 -9.55
C ILE A 415 10.24 -6.89 -8.99
N VAL A 416 9.95 -6.52 -7.75
CA VAL A 416 8.67 -6.75 -7.06
C VAL A 416 7.88 -5.43 -7.07
N GLY A 417 6.57 -5.50 -7.26
CA GLY A 417 5.70 -4.31 -7.28
C GLY A 417 5.78 -3.49 -8.56
N ARG A 418 6.42 -4.02 -9.62
CA ARG A 418 6.50 -3.41 -10.95
C ARG A 418 5.11 -3.07 -11.48
N ASP A 419 4.90 -1.81 -11.87
CA ASP A 419 3.60 -1.28 -12.31
C ASP A 419 2.47 -1.55 -11.29
N GLY A 420 2.82 -1.73 -10.00
CA GLY A 420 1.93 -2.20 -8.96
C GLY A 420 0.82 -1.20 -8.65
N LEU A 421 1.20 0.00 -8.22
CA LEU A 421 0.26 1.07 -7.90
C LEU A 421 -0.38 1.68 -9.15
N LEU A 422 0.44 1.98 -10.15
CA LEU A 422 0.04 2.61 -11.41
C LEU A 422 0.86 1.98 -12.53
N ARG A 423 0.28 1.85 -13.73
CA ARG A 423 1.03 1.44 -14.92
C ARG A 423 1.78 2.62 -15.50
N TYR A 424 3.07 2.72 -15.26
CA TYR A 424 3.83 3.90 -15.66
C TYR A 424 3.88 4.02 -17.19
N HIS A 425 3.61 5.23 -17.70
CA HIS A 425 3.54 5.47 -19.13
C HIS A 425 3.65 6.95 -19.46
N ASP A 426 4.06 7.27 -20.68
CA ASP A 426 4.06 8.63 -21.24
C ASP A 426 2.67 9.11 -21.72
N ALA A 427 1.61 8.35 -21.44
CA ALA A 427 0.26 8.68 -21.86
C ALA A 427 -0.74 8.43 -20.74
N HIS A 428 -1.41 9.50 -20.30
CA HIS A 428 -2.46 9.48 -19.28
C HIS A 428 -3.49 8.38 -19.52
N ARG A 429 -3.93 8.20 -20.77
CA ARG A 429 -4.92 7.20 -21.17
C ARG A 429 -4.55 5.77 -20.78
N VAL A 430 -3.25 5.43 -20.73
CA VAL A 430 -2.80 4.06 -20.50
C VAL A 430 -3.03 3.66 -19.04
N TYR A 431 -2.65 4.51 -18.11
CA TYR A 431 -2.85 4.22 -16.70
C TYR A 431 -4.28 4.44 -16.23
N VAL A 432 -5.05 5.33 -16.88
CA VAL A 432 -6.50 5.47 -16.63
C VAL A 432 -7.24 4.19 -17.02
N ARG A 433 -6.96 3.68 -18.22
CA ARG A 433 -7.55 2.41 -18.69
C ARG A 433 -7.14 1.24 -17.81
N GLU A 434 -5.89 1.21 -17.36
CA GLU A 434 -5.42 0.20 -16.44
C GLU A 434 -6.12 0.28 -15.06
N ALA A 435 -6.27 1.48 -14.50
CA ALA A 435 -6.98 1.67 -13.22
C ALA A 435 -8.45 1.25 -13.31
N TYR A 436 -9.12 1.53 -14.43
CA TYR A 436 -10.46 1.02 -14.71
C TYR A 436 -10.48 -0.52 -14.80
N ARG A 437 -9.55 -1.10 -15.56
CA ARG A 437 -9.42 -2.56 -15.72
C ARG A 437 -9.21 -3.25 -14.37
N ARG A 438 -8.32 -2.73 -13.52
CA ARG A 438 -8.02 -3.26 -12.20
C ARG A 438 -9.25 -3.29 -11.30
N ARG A 439 -10.07 -2.24 -11.33
CA ARG A 439 -11.29 -2.15 -10.55
C ARG A 439 -12.38 -3.11 -11.05
N PHE A 440 -12.74 -3.01 -12.32
CA PHE A 440 -13.96 -3.64 -12.83
C PHE A 440 -13.75 -5.03 -13.44
N GLN A 441 -12.58 -5.29 -14.01
CA GLN A 441 -12.30 -6.54 -14.73
C GLN A 441 -11.48 -7.50 -13.86
N ASP A 442 -10.35 -7.04 -13.33
CA ASP A 442 -9.47 -7.89 -12.52
C ASP A 442 -9.93 -8.02 -11.06
N ARG A 443 -10.67 -7.02 -10.57
CA ARG A 443 -10.99 -6.84 -9.14
C ARG A 443 -9.74 -6.94 -8.26
N ARG A 444 -8.70 -6.23 -8.70
CA ARG A 444 -7.40 -6.19 -8.05
C ARG A 444 -7.29 -4.92 -7.21
N ASP A 445 -7.21 -5.09 -5.90
CA ASP A 445 -6.94 -4.01 -4.94
C ASP A 445 -5.42 -3.80 -4.73
N GLY A 446 -5.05 -2.87 -3.84
CA GLY A 446 -3.66 -2.48 -3.59
C GLY A 446 -3.07 -1.64 -4.73
N THR A 447 -3.90 -0.84 -5.39
CA THR A 447 -3.57 -0.09 -6.62
C THR A 447 -4.43 1.16 -6.74
N TYR A 448 -4.14 2.03 -7.72
CA TYR A 448 -5.11 2.99 -8.21
C TYR A 448 -6.27 2.30 -8.95
N HIS A 449 -7.48 2.81 -8.69
CA HIS A 449 -8.73 2.48 -9.34
C HIS A 449 -9.33 3.73 -9.98
N ALA A 450 -10.07 3.56 -11.07
CA ALA A 450 -10.84 4.66 -11.67
C ALA A 450 -12.23 4.77 -11.02
N PHE A 451 -12.63 5.98 -10.70
CA PHE A 451 -13.94 6.36 -10.14
C PHE A 451 -14.56 7.47 -10.99
N ARG A 452 -15.89 7.53 -11.01
CA ARG A 452 -16.56 8.70 -11.59
C ARG A 452 -16.28 9.94 -10.73
N PRO A 453 -16.28 11.15 -11.32
CA PRO A 453 -16.02 12.38 -10.57
C PRO A 453 -17.00 12.63 -9.41
N ASP A 454 -18.22 12.09 -9.51
CA ASP A 454 -19.34 12.20 -8.56
C ASP A 454 -19.51 10.97 -7.67
N GLU A 455 -18.59 10.00 -7.72
CA GLU A 455 -18.69 8.74 -7.00
C GLU A 455 -17.99 8.75 -5.64
N ARG A 456 -16.83 9.41 -5.53
CA ARG A 456 -16.00 9.40 -4.32
C ARG A 456 -15.54 10.80 -3.96
N ALA A 457 -15.51 11.10 -2.66
CA ALA A 457 -14.86 12.29 -2.15
C ALA A 457 -13.38 12.27 -2.51
N VAL A 458 -12.86 13.41 -2.98
CA VAL A 458 -11.47 13.57 -3.36
C VAL A 458 -10.58 13.51 -2.13
N GLN A 459 -9.47 12.80 -2.23
CA GLN A 459 -8.45 12.70 -1.20
C GLN A 459 -7.08 13.11 -1.72
N VAL A 460 -6.20 13.49 -0.80
CA VAL A 460 -4.78 13.71 -1.09
C VAL A 460 -4.20 12.46 -1.76
N GLY A 461 -3.38 12.64 -2.79
CA GLY A 461 -2.79 11.57 -3.58
C GLY A 461 -3.68 11.06 -4.72
N ASP A 462 -4.93 11.49 -4.83
CA ASP A 462 -5.76 11.16 -6.00
C ASP A 462 -5.24 11.85 -7.27
N ILE A 463 -5.65 11.35 -8.44
CA ILE A 463 -5.31 11.94 -9.74
C ILE A 463 -6.60 12.39 -10.43
N VAL A 464 -6.74 13.70 -10.64
CA VAL A 464 -7.85 14.28 -11.40
C VAL A 464 -7.53 14.16 -12.88
N VAL A 465 -8.43 13.55 -13.67
CA VAL A 465 -8.19 13.27 -15.10
C VAL A 465 -9.12 14.09 -15.98
N LEU A 466 -8.52 14.83 -16.92
CA LEU A 466 -9.23 15.69 -17.86
C LEU A 466 -9.10 15.20 -19.29
N ASP A 467 -10.16 15.40 -20.06
CA ASP A 467 -10.18 15.22 -21.50
C ASP A 467 -9.83 16.53 -22.21
N ARG A 468 -8.59 16.60 -22.72
CA ARG A 468 -8.09 17.79 -23.42
C ARG A 468 -8.58 17.87 -24.86
N GLN A 469 -9.10 16.77 -25.41
CA GLN A 469 -9.48 16.69 -26.81
C GLN A 469 -10.92 17.15 -27.05
N ALA A 470 -11.80 16.99 -26.06
CA ALA A 470 -13.21 17.37 -26.16
C ALA A 470 -13.37 18.90 -26.33
N ASN A 471 -14.28 19.35 -27.19
CA ASN A 471 -14.63 20.77 -27.32
C ASN A 471 -16.03 21.08 -26.81
N ARG A 472 -16.86 20.06 -26.63
CA ARG A 472 -18.23 20.13 -26.11
C ARG A 472 -18.42 19.08 -25.01
N LEU A 473 -19.40 19.27 -24.13
CA LEU A 473 -19.61 18.39 -22.98
C LEU A 473 -19.95 16.95 -23.42
N GLU A 474 -20.75 16.81 -24.48
CA GLU A 474 -21.14 15.53 -25.07
C GLU A 474 -19.97 14.78 -25.74
N ASP A 475 -18.88 15.47 -26.06
CA ASP A 475 -17.70 14.84 -26.65
C ASP A 475 -16.78 14.21 -25.60
N VAL A 476 -16.91 14.64 -24.33
CA VAL A 476 -16.06 14.18 -23.22
C VAL A 476 -16.23 12.68 -23.06
N VAL A 477 -15.11 11.95 -22.87
CA VAL A 477 -15.14 10.50 -22.64
C VAL A 477 -16.13 10.16 -21.52
N ALA A 478 -17.18 9.41 -21.83
CA ALA A 478 -18.03 8.85 -20.81
C ALA A 478 -17.23 7.82 -19.99
N PHE A 479 -17.42 7.82 -18.67
CA PHE A 479 -16.63 6.98 -17.76
C PHE A 479 -16.70 5.47 -18.12
N ASP A 480 -17.87 4.97 -18.50
CA ASP A 480 -18.04 3.55 -18.87
C ASP A 480 -17.38 3.18 -20.20
N ASP A 481 -17.13 4.18 -21.05
CA ASP A 481 -16.47 4.01 -22.35
C ASP A 481 -14.94 4.08 -22.26
N ILE A 482 -14.38 4.21 -21.05
CA ILE A 482 -12.93 4.18 -20.83
C ILE A 482 -12.23 3.00 -21.55
N PRO A 483 -12.71 1.74 -21.45
CA PRO A 483 -12.05 0.61 -22.10
C PRO A 483 -12.00 0.71 -23.63
N THR A 484 -13.05 1.26 -24.25
CA THR A 484 -13.24 1.29 -25.70
C THR A 484 -12.63 2.54 -26.31
N VAL A 485 -12.97 3.73 -25.79
CA VAL A 485 -12.54 5.02 -26.36
C VAL A 485 -11.04 5.25 -26.14
N LEU A 486 -10.51 4.95 -24.95
CA LEU A 486 -9.08 5.18 -24.68
C LEU A 486 -8.16 4.19 -25.42
N ALA A 487 -8.70 3.11 -25.99
CA ALA A 487 -7.97 2.21 -26.88
C ALA A 487 -7.61 2.88 -28.21
N GLY A 488 -8.49 3.72 -28.77
CA GLY A 488 -8.30 4.43 -30.03
C GLY A 488 -7.34 5.63 -29.97
N GLY A 489 -6.83 5.97 -28.78
CA GLY A 489 -6.02 7.18 -28.56
C GLY A 489 -6.89 8.38 -28.16
N ARG A 490 -6.42 9.13 -27.16
CA ARG A 490 -7.11 10.30 -26.61
C ARG A 490 -6.10 11.22 -25.92
N ALA A 491 -6.15 12.51 -26.22
CA ALA A 491 -5.33 13.49 -25.52
C ALA A 491 -5.98 13.84 -24.17
N LEU A 492 -5.30 13.45 -23.09
CA LEU A 492 -5.78 13.65 -21.72
C LEU A 492 -4.77 14.45 -20.89
N HIS A 493 -5.16 14.83 -19.68
CA HIS A 493 -4.30 15.38 -18.65
C HIS A 493 -4.57 14.72 -17.30
N GLY A 494 -3.60 14.80 -16.39
CA GLY A 494 -3.71 14.28 -15.04
C GLY A 494 -2.97 15.17 -14.05
N ASP A 495 -3.63 15.54 -12.95
CA ASP A 495 -3.06 16.33 -11.86
C ASP A 495 -3.13 15.55 -10.54
N VAL A 496 -2.05 15.56 -9.75
CA VAL A 496 -1.98 14.86 -8.44
C VAL A 496 -2.50 15.77 -7.34
N VAL A 497 -3.54 15.37 -6.63
CA VAL A 497 -4.13 16.11 -5.50
C VAL A 497 -3.14 16.16 -4.34
N VAL A 498 -2.89 17.36 -3.82
CA VAL A 498 -1.96 17.60 -2.70
C VAL A 498 -2.62 18.25 -1.49
N GLU A 499 -3.79 18.86 -1.66
CA GLU A 499 -4.55 19.52 -0.61
C GLU A 499 -6.04 19.29 -0.87
N VAL A 500 -6.80 19.01 0.18
CA VAL A 500 -8.27 18.97 0.16
C VAL A 500 -8.77 19.92 1.23
N SER A 501 -9.78 20.72 0.90
CA SER A 501 -10.39 21.72 1.76
C SER A 501 -11.89 21.78 1.49
N ASP A 502 -12.63 22.47 2.34
CA ASP A 502 -14.06 22.65 2.14
C ASP A 502 -14.33 23.40 0.82
N GLY A 503 -15.04 22.73 -0.08
CA GLY A 503 -15.44 23.27 -1.38
C GLY A 503 -14.34 23.30 -2.46
N TYR A 504 -13.10 22.86 -2.18
CA TYR A 504 -12.08 22.74 -3.22
C TYR A 504 -10.95 21.75 -2.88
N CYS A 505 -10.26 21.25 -3.91
CA CYS A 505 -8.94 20.62 -3.76
C CYS A 505 -7.88 21.36 -4.57
N VAL A 506 -6.61 21.24 -4.17
CA VAL A 506 -5.47 21.70 -4.96
C VAL A 506 -4.71 20.48 -5.45
N ALA A 507 -4.40 20.48 -6.75
CA ALA A 507 -3.60 19.45 -7.39
C ALA A 507 -2.40 20.06 -8.11
N ILE A 508 -1.37 19.25 -8.35
CA ILE A 508 -0.14 19.63 -9.04
C ILE A 508 -0.02 18.80 -10.32
N GLY A 509 0.23 19.48 -11.43
CA GLY A 509 0.48 18.87 -12.74
C GLY A 509 1.75 19.39 -13.38
N GLY A 510 2.37 18.52 -14.18
CA GLY A 510 3.47 18.88 -15.08
C GLY A 510 2.97 19.35 -16.44
N ASN A 511 3.83 19.99 -17.21
CA ASN A 511 3.54 20.54 -18.54
C ASN A 511 2.36 21.53 -18.56
N LEU A 512 2.16 22.27 -17.47
CA LEU A 512 1.13 23.29 -17.34
C LEU A 512 1.72 24.64 -17.75
N SER A 513 1.52 25.03 -19.00
CA SER A 513 2.23 26.16 -19.60
C SER A 513 3.75 25.96 -19.47
N GLN A 514 4.22 24.81 -20.00
CA GLN A 514 5.63 24.42 -20.06
C GLN A 514 6.36 24.32 -18.71
N THR A 515 5.63 24.13 -17.60
CA THR A 515 6.20 24.02 -16.24
C THR A 515 5.36 23.12 -15.32
N VAL A 516 5.69 23.05 -14.02
CA VAL A 516 4.88 22.39 -12.98
C VAL A 516 4.08 23.44 -12.19
N ARG A 517 2.76 23.31 -12.16
CA ARG A 517 1.87 24.29 -11.50
C ARG A 517 0.83 23.64 -10.62
N ARG A 518 0.30 24.43 -9.69
CA ARG A 518 -0.93 24.11 -8.97
C ARG A 518 -2.17 24.43 -9.80
N ARG A 519 -3.21 23.64 -9.61
CA ARG A 519 -4.59 23.91 -10.05
C ARG A 519 -5.54 23.70 -8.89
N ARG A 520 -6.58 24.54 -8.80
CA ARG A 520 -7.61 24.47 -7.77
C ARG A 520 -8.94 24.07 -8.39
N TYR A 521 -9.45 22.91 -8.00
CA TYR A 521 -10.68 22.30 -8.50
C TYR A 521 -11.82 22.45 -7.49
N PRO A 522 -13.05 22.80 -7.92
CA PRO A 522 -14.20 22.88 -7.03
C PRO A 522 -14.67 21.52 -6.57
N LEU A 523 -15.05 21.45 -5.29
CA LEU A 523 -15.71 20.31 -4.68
C LEU A 523 -17.13 20.65 -4.27
N ASP A 524 -18.02 19.65 -4.33
CA ASP A 524 -19.37 19.75 -3.78
C ASP A 524 -19.36 19.60 -2.24
N ALA A 525 -20.54 19.67 -1.62
CA ALA A 525 -20.68 19.52 -0.17
C ALA A 525 -20.32 18.11 0.34
N GLN A 526 -20.17 17.13 -0.55
CA GLN A 526 -19.73 15.77 -0.24
C GLN A 526 -18.23 15.58 -0.54
N GLY A 527 -17.50 16.64 -0.89
CA GLY A 527 -16.08 16.60 -1.22
C GLY A 527 -15.77 15.99 -2.58
N ARG A 528 -16.76 15.87 -3.48
CA ARG A 528 -16.61 15.27 -4.83
C ARG A 528 -16.39 16.35 -5.87
N LEU A 529 -15.80 16.00 -7.01
CA LEU A 529 -15.49 16.99 -8.06
C LEU A 529 -16.77 17.58 -8.66
N VAL A 530 -16.87 18.91 -8.68
CA VAL A 530 -17.92 19.60 -9.42
C VAL A 530 -17.56 19.58 -10.90
N VAL A 531 -18.37 18.87 -11.71
CA VAL A 531 -18.22 18.77 -13.16
C VAL A 531 -19.36 19.50 -13.83
N ALA A 532 -19.10 20.67 -14.39
CA ALA A 532 -20.08 21.43 -15.15
C ALA A 532 -19.42 22.25 -16.27
N GLU A 533 -20.15 22.44 -17.37
CA GLU A 533 -19.66 23.17 -18.55
C GLU A 533 -19.19 24.59 -18.20
N GLY A 534 -20.03 25.34 -17.48
CA GLY A 534 -19.78 26.72 -17.08
C GLY A 534 -18.86 26.87 -15.87
N GLN A 535 -18.60 25.80 -15.11
CA GLN A 535 -17.74 25.85 -13.93
C GLN A 535 -16.28 25.71 -14.34
N ARG A 536 -15.43 26.62 -13.86
CA ARG A 536 -13.99 26.61 -14.14
C ARG A 536 -13.17 26.28 -12.90
N PHE A 537 -12.06 25.58 -13.10
CA PHE A 537 -10.98 25.51 -12.12
C PHE A 537 -9.99 26.66 -12.38
N THR A 538 -9.08 26.93 -11.43
CA THR A 538 -8.03 27.94 -11.62
C THR A 538 -6.65 27.30 -11.70
N GLN A 539 -5.75 27.94 -12.43
CA GLN A 539 -4.34 27.55 -12.51
C GLN A 539 -3.46 28.62 -11.85
N GLU A 540 -2.38 28.18 -11.23
CA GLU A 540 -1.37 29.05 -10.63
C GLU A 540 -0.70 29.97 -11.66
N ALA A 541 -0.62 31.26 -11.33
CA ALA A 541 0.08 32.27 -12.12
C ALA A 541 1.60 32.26 -11.88
N ASP A 542 2.35 32.99 -12.71
CA ASP A 542 3.82 33.01 -12.67
C ASP A 542 4.40 33.59 -11.37
N ASN A 543 3.67 34.51 -10.75
CA ASN A 543 3.99 35.03 -9.42
C ASN A 543 3.70 34.03 -8.28
N GLY A 544 3.27 32.81 -8.60
CA GLY A 544 2.93 31.77 -7.62
C GLY A 544 1.57 31.95 -6.95
N SER A 545 0.77 32.95 -7.34
CA SER A 545 -0.59 33.09 -6.81
C SER A 545 -1.54 32.04 -7.40
N LEU A 546 -2.44 31.52 -6.56
CA LEU A 546 -3.49 30.59 -6.97
C LEU A 546 -4.85 31.20 -6.63
N ALA A 547 -5.53 31.72 -7.66
CA ALA A 547 -6.79 32.44 -7.52
C ALA A 547 -7.90 31.57 -6.92
N ALA A 548 -8.89 32.21 -6.30
CA ALA A 548 -10.11 31.55 -5.85
C ALA A 548 -10.92 31.04 -7.05
N ILE A 549 -11.76 30.03 -6.82
CA ILE A 549 -12.62 29.46 -7.85
C ILE A 549 -13.62 30.51 -8.31
N PRO A 550 -13.71 30.80 -9.62
CA PRO A 550 -14.69 31.74 -10.13
C PRO A 550 -16.10 31.14 -10.04
N ALA A 551 -17.11 32.01 -9.89
CA ALA A 551 -18.50 31.61 -10.04
C ALA A 551 -18.74 30.97 -11.42
N ALA A 552 -19.60 29.97 -11.47
CA ALA A 552 -19.97 29.30 -12.72
C ALA A 552 -20.53 30.33 -13.72
N GLY A 553 -19.98 30.32 -14.93
CA GLY A 553 -20.52 31.08 -16.05
C GLY A 553 -21.72 30.37 -16.69
N PRO A 554 -22.42 31.02 -17.64
CA PRO A 554 -23.43 30.35 -18.43
C PRO A 554 -22.81 29.25 -19.30
N ALA A 555 -23.58 28.19 -19.57
CA ALA A 555 -23.26 27.23 -20.60
C ALA A 555 -23.33 27.91 -21.98
N THR A 556 -22.29 27.78 -22.78
CA THR A 556 -22.14 28.40 -24.12
C THR A 556 -22.17 27.37 -25.24
N GLY A 557 -22.23 26.08 -24.91
CA GLY A 557 -22.08 24.95 -25.82
C GLY A 557 -20.62 24.60 -26.16
N ALA A 558 -19.64 25.36 -25.67
CA ALA A 558 -18.22 25.13 -25.91
C ALA A 558 -17.42 25.09 -24.60
N LEU A 559 -16.62 24.05 -24.41
CA LEU A 559 -15.80 23.87 -23.22
C LEU A 559 -14.55 24.76 -23.26
N HIS A 560 -14.48 25.72 -22.33
CA HIS A 560 -13.26 26.44 -22.04
C HIS A 560 -12.11 25.48 -21.63
N ASP A 561 -10.85 25.83 -21.89
CA ASP A 561 -9.69 24.99 -21.54
C ASP A 561 -9.59 24.67 -20.05
N LEU A 562 -10.08 25.59 -19.22
CA LEU A 562 -10.18 25.46 -17.76
C LEU A 562 -11.57 25.02 -17.26
N SER A 563 -12.44 24.53 -18.16
CA SER A 563 -13.75 24.02 -17.75
C SER A 563 -13.60 22.70 -16.98
N THR A 564 -14.28 22.60 -15.85
CA THR A 564 -14.41 21.36 -15.08
C THR A 564 -15.25 20.31 -15.80
N GLY A 565 -16.08 20.71 -16.79
CA GLY A 565 -16.82 19.79 -17.65
C GLY A 565 -15.93 18.80 -18.43
N ARG A 566 -14.62 19.07 -18.54
CA ARG A 566 -13.63 18.18 -19.14
C ARG A 566 -13.21 17.02 -18.23
N ILE A 567 -13.53 17.07 -16.94
CA ILE A 567 -13.17 16.03 -15.97
C ILE A 567 -14.12 14.85 -16.16
N PHE A 568 -13.57 13.65 -16.34
CA PHE A 568 -14.38 12.45 -16.55
C PHE A 568 -14.01 11.29 -15.63
N ALA A 569 -12.85 11.35 -14.96
CA ALA A 569 -12.42 10.32 -14.03
C ALA A 569 -11.57 10.89 -12.89
N LEU A 570 -11.71 10.26 -11.73
CA LEU A 570 -10.84 10.40 -10.57
C LEU A 570 -10.11 9.07 -10.39
N LEU A 571 -8.77 9.06 -10.38
CA LEU A 571 -8.03 7.87 -9.97
C LEU A 571 -7.73 7.99 -8.48
N SER A 572 -8.27 7.06 -7.68
CA SER A 572 -8.02 7.01 -6.23
C SER A 572 -7.39 5.68 -5.87
N LEU A 573 -6.56 5.71 -4.83
CA LEU A 573 -6.02 4.52 -4.20
C LEU A 573 -7.17 3.66 -3.63
N ALA A 574 -7.03 2.35 -3.81
CA ALA A 574 -7.89 1.32 -3.23
C ALA A 574 -6.97 0.30 -2.55
N GLN A 575 -6.96 0.31 -1.21
CA GLN A 575 -6.18 -0.63 -0.41
C GLN A 575 -6.68 -2.07 -0.57
N ALA A 576 -5.78 -3.04 -0.46
CA ALA A 576 -6.15 -4.45 -0.35
C ALA A 576 -6.30 -4.81 1.13
N CYS A 577 -7.30 -5.62 1.47
CA CYS A 577 -7.46 -6.19 2.81
C CYS A 577 -7.21 -7.69 2.75
N LEU A 578 -6.23 -8.16 3.52
CA LEU A 578 -5.91 -9.58 3.63
C LEU A 578 -6.18 -10.05 5.05
N ALA A 579 -6.88 -11.17 5.18
CA ALA A 579 -7.10 -11.83 6.46
C ALA A 579 -5.77 -12.30 7.05
N VAL A 580 -5.58 -12.11 8.36
CA VAL A 580 -4.33 -12.52 9.03
C VAL A 580 -4.30 -14.05 9.14
N PRO A 581 -3.27 -14.71 8.58
CA PRO A 581 -3.08 -16.15 8.73
C PRO A 581 -2.94 -16.56 10.20
N GLY A 582 -3.37 -17.76 10.56
CA GLY A 582 -3.32 -18.27 11.93
C GLY A 582 -4.63 -18.12 12.72
N GLN A 583 -5.67 -17.51 12.14
CA GLN A 583 -6.94 -17.33 12.81
C GLN A 583 -7.83 -18.59 12.76
N PRO A 584 -8.56 -18.91 13.83
CA PRO A 584 -9.51 -20.03 13.82
C PRO A 584 -10.67 -19.74 12.84
N LEU A 585 -10.83 -20.59 11.82
CA LEU A 585 -11.93 -20.54 10.85
C LEU A 585 -12.56 -21.94 10.74
N GLU A 586 -13.87 -22.05 10.97
CA GLU A 586 -14.70 -23.27 10.97
C GLU A 586 -13.96 -24.61 10.80
N GLY A 587 -13.52 -25.20 11.92
CA GLY A 587 -12.89 -26.52 11.93
C GLY A 587 -11.40 -26.54 11.55
N GLY A 588 -10.77 -25.37 11.41
CA GLY A 588 -9.35 -25.24 11.09
C GLY A 588 -8.77 -23.86 11.40
N VAL A 589 -7.62 -23.58 10.78
CA VAL A 589 -6.88 -22.33 10.89
C VAL A 589 -6.78 -21.72 9.50
N LEU A 590 -7.03 -20.42 9.38
CA LEU A 590 -6.83 -19.64 8.16
C LEU A 590 -5.35 -19.70 7.77
N VAL A 591 -5.02 -20.25 6.60
CA VAL A 591 -3.63 -20.46 6.12
C VAL A 591 -3.20 -19.34 5.19
#